data_AF-A0ABD5T495-F1
#
_entry.id   AF-A0ABD5T495-F1
#
_cell.length_a   1.000
_cell.length_b   1.000
_cell.length_c   1.000
_cell.angle_alpha   90.00
_cell.angle_beta   90.00
_cell.angle_gamma   90.00
#
_symmetry.space_group_name_H-M   'P 1'
#
loop_
_entity.id
_entity.type
_entity.pdbx_description
1 polymer ?
#
loop_
_entity_poly.entity_id
_entity_poly.type
_entity_poly.pdbx_seq_one_letter_code
_entity_poly.pdbx_strand_id
1 'polypeptide(L)'
;MHPRDLSDHSPYVPGRGVEEVARDRGLDPDDLIKLSSNENPHGPSPAAVEAIREHADRVHQYPKSSHTDLTAKLAEKWDVAPEQVWVSPGADGSIDYLSRATLSPGDEVLVPSPGFAYYAMSARYHHGEVAEYELDPADGFAQDAETVLSAYGGERIVYVTSPHNPTGSTMSLAAIETVADATAPETLVVVDEAYGEFAETDSAIPLVDERDDVAVLRTFSKAYGLAGLRIGYSVVPEEWGEAYARVNTPFA
;
A
#
# COMPACT_ATOMS: atom_id res chain seq x y z
N MET A 1 17.53 26.56 15.21
CA MET A 1 16.46 25.89 14.45
C MET A 1 16.62 24.40 14.72
N HIS A 2 15.61 23.74 15.26
CA HIS A 2 15.62 22.30 15.55
C HIS A 2 14.51 21.63 14.72
N PRO A 3 14.68 20.37 14.30
CA PRO A 3 13.57 19.57 13.79
C PRO A 3 12.40 19.56 14.79
N ARG A 4 11.18 19.33 14.29
CA ARG A 4 10.02 19.07 15.17
C ARG A 4 10.26 17.81 16.00
N ASP A 5 9.48 17.65 17.07
CA ASP A 5 9.49 16.41 17.84
C ASP A 5 9.03 15.24 16.94
N LEU A 6 9.85 14.20 16.91
CA LEU A 6 9.63 12.96 16.15
C LEU A 6 9.71 11.74 17.09
N SER A 7 9.62 11.93 18.41
CA SER A 7 9.73 10.84 19.40
C SER A 7 8.67 9.76 19.21
N ASP A 8 7.49 10.11 18.70
CA ASP A 8 6.43 9.16 18.34
C ASP A 8 6.67 8.44 16.98
N HIS A 9 7.73 8.78 16.25
CA HIS A 9 8.07 8.17 14.97
C HIS A 9 9.19 7.15 15.16
N SER A 10 8.86 5.87 14.99
CA SER A 10 9.87 4.81 14.92
C SER A 10 10.50 4.79 13.52
N PRO A 11 11.83 4.71 13.40
CA PRO A 11 12.46 4.57 12.10
C PRO A 11 12.04 3.23 11.47
N TYR A 12 11.64 3.26 10.20
CA TYR A 12 11.49 2.03 9.44
C TYR A 12 12.86 1.37 9.28
N VAL A 13 12.97 0.10 9.68
CA VAL A 13 14.20 -0.68 9.56
C VAL A 13 14.05 -1.60 8.35
N PRO A 14 14.57 -1.21 7.15
CA PRO A 14 14.50 -2.07 5.98
C PRO A 14 15.35 -3.33 6.18
N GLY A 15 14.94 -4.42 5.53
CA GLY A 15 15.78 -5.60 5.42
C GLY A 15 17.12 -5.25 4.75
N ARG A 16 18.22 -5.71 5.35
CA ARG A 16 19.58 -5.43 4.85
C ARG A 16 19.81 -6.10 3.50
N GLY A 17 20.58 -5.42 2.64
CA GLY A 17 20.97 -5.94 1.32
C GLY A 17 22.03 -7.04 1.40
N VAL A 18 22.14 -7.87 0.36
CA VAL A 18 23.12 -8.96 0.29
C VAL A 18 24.55 -8.42 0.37
N GLU A 19 24.84 -7.38 -0.40
CA GLU A 19 26.16 -6.76 -0.49
C GLU A 19 26.58 -6.11 0.84
N GLU A 20 25.61 -5.57 1.56
CA GLU A 20 25.80 -4.95 2.87
C GLU A 20 26.15 -6.00 3.94
N VAL A 21 25.38 -7.09 3.99
CA VAL A 21 25.61 -8.20 4.94
C VAL A 21 26.93 -8.91 4.60
N ALA A 22 27.20 -9.16 3.31
CA ALA A 22 28.44 -9.78 2.86
C ALA A 22 29.67 -9.00 3.32
N ARG A 23 29.68 -7.68 3.09
CA ARG A 23 30.76 -6.78 3.51
C ARG A 23 30.99 -6.83 5.02
N ASP A 24 29.92 -6.74 5.81
CA ASP A 24 30.01 -6.69 7.28
C ASP A 24 30.45 -8.02 7.89
N ARG A 25 30.13 -9.13 7.23
CA ARG A 25 30.43 -10.48 7.72
C ARG A 25 31.68 -11.08 7.08
N GLY A 26 32.31 -10.38 6.13
CA GLY A 26 33.46 -10.90 5.39
C GLY A 26 33.11 -12.13 4.56
N LEU A 27 31.89 -12.19 4.03
CA LEU A 27 31.39 -13.27 3.19
C LEU A 27 31.40 -12.84 1.72
N ASP A 28 31.39 -13.82 0.82
CA ASP A 28 31.12 -13.58 -0.60
C ASP A 28 29.62 -13.29 -0.77
N PRO A 29 29.21 -12.18 -1.42
CA PRO A 29 27.81 -11.94 -1.78
C PRO A 29 27.15 -13.10 -2.51
N ASP A 30 27.90 -13.83 -3.34
CA ASP A 30 27.39 -14.96 -4.13
C ASP A 30 27.04 -16.18 -3.26
N ASP A 31 27.54 -16.24 -2.03
CA ASP A 31 27.22 -17.29 -1.04
C ASP A 31 25.94 -16.98 -0.23
N LEU A 32 25.33 -15.81 -0.43
CA LEU A 32 24.18 -15.35 0.34
C LEU A 32 22.87 -15.43 -0.46
N ILE A 33 21.80 -15.86 0.22
CA ILE A 33 20.44 -15.88 -0.33
C ILE A 33 19.57 -14.89 0.47
N LYS A 34 18.97 -13.92 -0.21
CA LYS A 34 18.06 -12.93 0.39
C LYS A 34 16.63 -13.44 0.43
N LEU A 35 16.04 -13.50 1.63
CA LEU A 35 14.65 -13.92 1.86
C LEU A 35 13.92 -13.01 2.87
N SER A 36 14.32 -11.73 2.96
CA SER A 36 13.95 -10.83 4.07
C SER A 36 13.07 -9.63 3.69
N SER A 37 12.70 -9.46 2.42
CA SER A 37 11.94 -8.27 1.96
C SER A 37 10.77 -8.57 1.03
N ASN A 38 10.42 -9.86 0.89
CA ASN A 38 9.34 -10.36 0.04
C ASN A 38 9.42 -9.88 -1.42
N GLU A 39 10.64 -9.66 -1.92
CA GLU A 39 10.88 -9.41 -3.35
C GLU A 39 10.66 -10.70 -4.14
N ASN A 40 10.25 -10.60 -5.40
CA ASN A 40 10.11 -11.79 -6.24
C ASN A 40 11.51 -12.42 -6.48
N PRO A 41 11.77 -13.66 -6.03
CA PRO A 41 13.08 -14.30 -6.20
C PRO A 41 13.40 -14.63 -7.67
N HIS A 42 12.41 -14.61 -8.55
CA HIS A 42 12.60 -14.81 -9.99
C HIS A 42 12.95 -13.53 -10.75
N GLY A 43 12.91 -12.37 -10.09
CA GLY A 43 13.08 -11.07 -10.73
C GLY A 43 11.89 -10.67 -11.61
N PRO A 44 12.03 -9.59 -12.39
CA PRO A 44 10.98 -9.11 -13.28
C PRO A 44 10.82 -10.01 -14.52
N SER A 45 9.70 -9.87 -15.24
CA SER A 45 9.48 -10.59 -16.49
C SER A 45 10.54 -10.23 -17.55
N PRO A 46 10.91 -11.15 -18.47
CA PRO A 46 11.85 -10.84 -19.54
C PRO A 46 11.43 -9.64 -20.40
N ALA A 47 10.13 -9.48 -20.64
CA ALA A 47 9.59 -8.33 -21.36
C ALA A 47 9.78 -7.01 -20.61
N ALA A 48 9.66 -7.01 -19.28
CA ALA A 48 9.94 -5.83 -18.47
C ALA A 48 11.43 -5.48 -18.48
N VAL A 49 12.32 -6.47 -18.41
CA VAL A 49 13.77 -6.25 -18.52
C VAL A 49 14.13 -5.57 -19.85
N GLU A 50 13.56 -6.07 -20.96
CA GLU A 50 13.81 -5.48 -22.27
C GLU A 50 13.28 -4.04 -22.35
N ALA A 51 12.04 -3.80 -21.91
CA ALA A 51 11.45 -2.46 -21.89
C ALA A 51 12.30 -1.47 -21.07
N ILE A 52 12.83 -1.89 -19.91
CA ILE A 52 13.73 -1.05 -19.09
C ILE A 52 15.00 -0.71 -19.86
N ARG A 53 15.63 -1.69 -20.54
CA ARG A 53 16.85 -1.46 -21.32
C ARG A 53 16.61 -0.50 -22.49
N GLU A 54 15.52 -0.68 -23.22
CA GLU A 54 15.15 0.17 -24.35
C GLU A 54 14.89 1.63 -23.97
N HIS A 55 14.50 1.90 -22.72
CA HIS A 55 14.16 3.24 -22.24
C HIS A 55 15.23 3.85 -21.32
N ALA A 56 16.31 3.12 -21.03
CA ALA A 56 17.32 3.53 -20.06
C ALA A 56 18.01 4.86 -20.43
N ASP A 57 18.17 5.17 -21.73
CA ASP A 57 18.75 6.42 -22.21
C ASP A 57 17.81 7.63 -22.05
N ARG A 58 16.52 7.41 -21.82
CA ARG A 58 15.47 8.44 -21.72
C ARG A 58 15.12 8.86 -20.31
N VAL A 59 15.65 8.20 -19.27
CA VAL A 59 15.35 8.47 -17.86
C VAL A 59 15.74 9.89 -17.39
N HIS A 60 16.47 10.64 -18.22
CA HIS A 60 16.77 12.06 -17.99
C HIS A 60 15.57 12.99 -18.25
N GLN A 61 14.47 12.46 -18.79
CA GLN A 61 13.24 13.20 -19.09
C GLN A 61 12.18 12.88 -18.03
N TYR A 62 11.42 13.90 -17.63
CA TYR A 62 10.21 13.66 -16.85
C TYR A 62 9.23 12.80 -17.66
N PRO A 63 8.47 11.91 -17.01
CA PRO A 63 7.44 11.13 -17.67
C PRO A 63 6.39 12.05 -18.31
N LYS A 64 5.63 11.51 -19.26
CA LYS A 64 4.44 12.19 -19.79
C LYS A 64 3.54 12.61 -18.62
N SER A 65 2.86 13.75 -18.74
CA SER A 65 1.91 14.21 -17.74
C SER A 65 0.92 13.09 -17.37
N SER A 66 0.74 12.89 -16.06
CA SER A 66 -0.24 12.01 -15.42
C SER A 66 -0.19 10.51 -15.73
N HIS A 67 0.97 9.93 -16.11
CA HIS A 67 1.11 8.47 -16.27
C HIS A 67 0.05 7.83 -17.18
N THR A 68 -0.48 8.61 -18.14
CA THR A 68 -1.71 8.30 -18.89
C THR A 68 -1.75 6.89 -19.46
N ASP A 69 -0.64 6.42 -20.04
CA ASP A 69 -0.56 5.08 -20.65
C ASP A 69 -0.64 3.94 -19.62
N LEU A 70 -0.12 4.14 -18.40
CA LEU A 70 -0.20 3.16 -17.30
C LEU A 70 -1.58 3.22 -16.64
N THR A 71 -2.08 4.42 -16.36
CA THR A 71 -3.42 4.65 -15.80
C THR A 71 -4.49 3.99 -16.66
N ALA A 72 -4.46 4.20 -17.98
CA ALA A 72 -5.43 3.60 -18.89
C ALA A 72 -5.39 2.07 -18.88
N LYS A 73 -4.20 1.46 -18.83
CA LYS A 73 -4.05 -0.01 -18.77
C LYS A 73 -4.54 -0.61 -17.44
N LEU A 74 -4.32 0.10 -16.34
CA LEU A 74 -4.81 -0.32 -15.02
C LEU A 74 -6.33 -0.19 -14.95
N ALA A 75 -6.87 0.91 -15.47
CA ALA A 75 -8.31 1.14 -15.58
C ALA A 75 -8.98 0.04 -16.42
N GLU A 76 -8.45 -0.27 -17.61
CA GLU A 76 -8.93 -1.37 -18.44
C GLU A 76 -8.83 -2.73 -17.75
N LYS A 77 -7.72 -3.00 -17.04
CA LYS A 77 -7.54 -4.27 -16.31
C LYS A 77 -8.63 -4.49 -15.25
N TRP A 78 -9.02 -3.42 -14.57
CA TRP A 78 -9.91 -3.47 -13.42
C TRP A 78 -11.35 -3.10 -13.76
N ASP A 79 -11.63 -2.72 -15.00
CA ASP A 79 -12.94 -2.24 -15.47
C ASP A 79 -13.46 -0.99 -14.73
N VAL A 80 -12.55 -0.09 -14.37
CA VAL A 80 -12.84 1.17 -13.65
C VAL A 80 -12.56 2.41 -14.52
N ALA A 81 -13.03 3.58 -14.12
CA ALA A 81 -12.67 4.84 -14.76
C ALA A 81 -11.18 5.17 -14.55
N PRO A 82 -10.48 5.75 -15.55
CA PRO A 82 -9.09 6.18 -15.39
C PRO A 82 -8.85 7.12 -14.20
N GLU A 83 -9.83 7.96 -13.87
CA GLU A 83 -9.80 8.91 -12.76
C GLU A 83 -9.73 8.22 -11.38
N GLN A 84 -10.23 6.98 -11.28
CA GLN A 84 -10.16 6.18 -10.05
C GLN A 84 -8.75 5.62 -9.81
N VAL A 85 -7.86 5.63 -10.81
CA VAL A 85 -6.51 5.05 -10.70
C VAL A 85 -5.48 6.09 -10.33
N TRP A 86 -4.99 6.03 -9.10
CA TRP A 86 -3.96 6.93 -8.58
C TRP A 86 -2.60 6.22 -8.61
N VAL A 87 -1.75 6.56 -9.57
CA VAL A 87 -0.37 6.03 -9.64
C VAL A 87 0.49 6.66 -8.55
N SER A 88 1.38 5.89 -7.95
CA SER A 88 2.16 6.33 -6.79
C SER A 88 3.57 5.73 -6.77
N PRO A 89 4.52 6.37 -6.05
CA PRO A 89 5.89 5.88 -5.88
C PRO A 89 5.94 4.64 -4.95
N GLY A 90 5.39 3.52 -5.41
CA GLY A 90 5.11 2.32 -4.62
C GLY A 90 3.80 2.45 -3.84
N ALA A 91 3.32 1.33 -3.28
CA ALA A 91 2.13 1.30 -2.42
C ALA A 91 2.23 2.27 -1.23
N ASP A 92 3.44 2.48 -0.71
CA ASP A 92 3.73 3.48 0.33
C ASP A 92 3.27 4.90 -0.10
N GLY A 93 3.47 5.25 -1.37
CA GLY A 93 2.98 6.52 -1.92
C GLY A 93 1.45 6.59 -2.00
N SER A 94 0.76 5.47 -2.22
CA SER A 94 -0.71 5.42 -2.14
C SER A 94 -1.19 5.68 -0.71
N ILE A 95 -0.53 5.10 0.29
CA ILE A 95 -0.83 5.34 1.72
C ILE A 95 -0.69 6.84 2.04
N ASP A 96 0.39 7.47 1.58
CA ASP A 96 0.61 8.91 1.74
C ASP A 96 -0.47 9.75 1.03
N TYR A 97 -0.81 9.42 -0.22
CA TYR A 97 -1.82 10.17 -0.98
C TYR A 97 -3.21 10.07 -0.37
N LEU A 98 -3.60 8.87 0.08
CA LEU A 98 -4.86 8.67 0.80
C LEU A 98 -4.85 9.47 2.11
N SER A 99 -3.76 9.40 2.88
CA SER A 99 -3.62 10.16 4.13
C SER A 99 -3.71 11.68 3.91
N ARG A 100 -3.12 12.22 2.83
CA ARG A 100 -3.25 13.65 2.44
C ARG A 100 -4.67 14.03 2.04
N ALA A 101 -5.40 13.11 1.41
CA ALA A 101 -6.75 13.35 0.94
C ALA A 101 -7.78 13.29 2.07
N THR A 102 -7.52 12.52 3.13
CA THR A 102 -8.52 12.19 4.15
C THR A 102 -8.25 12.74 5.54
N LEU A 103 -6.99 12.85 5.98
CA LEU A 103 -6.64 13.19 7.36
C LEU A 103 -6.50 14.70 7.60
N SER A 104 -7.10 15.14 8.70
CA SER A 104 -6.82 16.39 9.39
C SER A 104 -5.95 16.14 10.64
N PRO A 105 -5.22 17.14 11.16
CA PRO A 105 -4.51 16.99 12.42
C PRO A 105 -5.43 16.55 13.56
N GLY A 106 -5.05 15.49 14.28
CA GLY A 106 -5.83 14.87 15.34
C GLY A 106 -6.81 13.79 14.89
N ASP A 107 -7.01 13.59 13.58
CA ASP A 107 -7.74 12.42 13.08
C ASP A 107 -6.96 11.14 13.38
N GLU A 108 -7.67 10.05 13.65
CA GLU A 108 -7.08 8.76 14.01
C GLU A 108 -7.22 7.76 12.87
N VAL A 109 -6.25 6.86 12.74
CA VAL A 109 -6.32 5.69 11.85
C VAL A 109 -6.33 4.40 12.65
N LEU A 110 -7.07 3.40 12.20
CA LEU A 110 -7.10 2.07 12.78
C LEU A 110 -6.25 1.11 11.93
N VAL A 111 -5.27 0.44 12.54
CA VAL A 111 -4.31 -0.44 11.84
C VAL A 111 -4.18 -1.81 12.54
N PRO A 112 -3.79 -2.89 11.83
CA PRO A 112 -3.55 -4.17 12.47
C PRO A 112 -2.28 -4.15 13.35
N SER A 113 -2.33 -4.88 14.47
CA SER A 113 -1.19 -5.19 15.34
C SER A 113 -1.09 -6.72 15.52
N PRO A 114 0.03 -7.36 15.11
CA PRO A 114 1.14 -6.80 14.34
C PRO A 114 0.67 -6.40 12.93
N GLY A 115 1.34 -5.42 12.31
CA GLY A 115 1.00 -4.98 10.96
C GLY A 115 2.13 -4.26 10.24
N PHE A 116 1.85 -3.74 9.05
CA PHE A 116 2.82 -2.98 8.28
C PHE A 116 3.03 -1.59 8.89
N ALA A 117 4.25 -1.33 9.37
CA ALA A 117 4.57 -0.12 10.13
C ALA A 117 4.30 1.21 9.40
N TYR A 118 4.24 1.21 8.07
CA TYR A 118 4.13 2.45 7.31
C TYR A 118 2.76 3.13 7.43
N TYR A 119 1.68 2.40 7.75
CA TYR A 119 0.36 3.00 8.00
C TYR A 119 0.44 4.02 9.14
N ALA A 120 0.97 3.59 10.29
CA ALA A 120 1.17 4.43 11.47
C ALA A 120 2.17 5.58 11.20
N MET A 121 3.22 5.31 10.42
CA MET A 121 4.20 6.35 10.04
C MET A 121 3.55 7.46 9.20
N SER A 122 2.78 7.09 8.17
CA SER A 122 2.06 8.05 7.33
C SER A 122 1.09 8.90 8.13
N ALA A 123 0.26 8.29 9.00
CA ALA A 123 -0.67 9.03 9.85
C ALA A 123 0.04 10.09 10.71
N ARG A 124 1.15 9.71 11.36
CA ARG A 124 1.94 10.64 12.19
C ARG A 124 2.66 11.72 11.38
N TYR A 125 3.01 11.47 10.12
CA TYR A 125 3.50 12.53 9.21
C TYR A 125 2.45 13.60 8.94
N HIS A 126 1.17 13.23 9.00
CA HIS A 126 0.01 14.11 8.81
C HIS A 126 -0.58 14.63 10.12
N HIS A 127 0.12 14.45 11.25
CA HIS A 127 -0.35 14.82 12.60
C HIS A 127 -1.61 14.08 13.04
N GLY A 128 -1.85 12.89 12.50
CA GLY A 128 -2.88 11.97 12.96
C GLY A 128 -2.39 11.08 14.10
N GLU A 129 -3.36 10.50 14.79
CA GLU A 129 -3.19 9.49 15.84
C GLU A 129 -3.35 8.07 15.27
N VAL A 130 -2.98 7.05 16.06
CA VAL A 130 -2.99 5.65 15.62
C VAL A 130 -3.64 4.78 16.69
N ALA A 131 -4.78 4.18 16.35
CA ALA A 131 -5.40 3.07 17.05
C ALA A 131 -5.00 1.74 16.39
N GLU A 132 -5.02 0.66 17.18
CA GLU A 132 -4.63 -0.67 16.73
C GLU A 132 -5.74 -1.69 17.02
N TYR A 133 -5.99 -2.62 16.09
CA TYR A 133 -6.76 -3.85 16.34
C TYR A 133 -5.82 -5.05 16.37
N GLU A 134 -5.97 -5.89 17.39
CA GLU A 134 -5.06 -7.01 17.65
C GLU A 134 -5.42 -8.23 16.81
N LEU A 135 -4.42 -8.79 16.12
CA LEU A 135 -4.47 -10.08 15.46
C LEU A 135 -3.74 -11.11 16.33
N ASP A 136 -4.49 -11.84 17.14
CA ASP A 136 -3.91 -12.75 18.15
C ASP A 136 -3.38 -14.04 17.49
N PRO A 137 -2.12 -14.44 17.77
CA PRO A 137 -1.60 -15.75 17.39
C PRO A 137 -2.44 -16.94 17.88
N ALA A 138 -3.11 -16.81 19.02
CA ALA A 138 -3.98 -17.84 19.60
C ALA A 138 -5.21 -18.14 18.73
N ASP A 139 -5.71 -17.12 18.03
CA ASP A 139 -6.81 -17.22 17.07
C ASP A 139 -6.31 -17.43 15.63
N GLY A 140 -5.01 -17.70 15.47
CA GLY A 140 -4.39 -17.94 14.17
C GLY A 140 -4.26 -16.67 13.32
N PHE A 141 -4.21 -15.49 13.94
CA PHE A 141 -4.20 -14.19 13.27
C PHE A 141 -5.43 -13.97 12.37
N ALA A 142 -6.60 -14.46 12.80
CA ALA A 142 -7.86 -14.29 12.11
C ALA A 142 -8.12 -12.80 11.86
N GLN A 143 -8.40 -12.46 10.60
CA GLN A 143 -8.72 -11.09 10.20
C GLN A 143 -10.16 -11.09 9.68
N ASP A 144 -11.11 -10.88 10.59
CA ASP A 144 -12.53 -10.79 10.29
C ASP A 144 -13.11 -9.43 10.68
N ALA A 145 -14.36 -9.19 10.28
CA ALA A 145 -15.04 -7.93 10.55
C ALA A 145 -15.22 -7.68 12.05
N GLU A 146 -15.50 -8.72 12.85
CA GLU A 146 -15.67 -8.60 14.30
C GLU A 146 -14.39 -8.09 14.97
N THR A 147 -13.24 -8.65 14.57
CA THR A 147 -11.92 -8.25 15.10
C THR A 147 -11.67 -6.76 14.86
N VAL A 148 -11.89 -6.28 13.64
CA VAL A 148 -11.70 -4.86 13.28
C VAL A 148 -12.72 -3.97 14.01
N LEU A 149 -14.00 -4.31 13.95
CA LEU A 149 -15.08 -3.49 14.51
C LEU A 149 -15.10 -3.45 16.04
N SER A 150 -14.49 -4.42 16.71
CA SER A 150 -14.35 -4.42 18.16
C SER A 150 -13.41 -3.31 18.68
N ALA A 151 -12.46 -2.88 17.84
CA ALA A 151 -11.51 -1.81 18.14
C ALA A 151 -11.92 -0.46 17.54
N TYR A 152 -12.79 -0.47 16.53
CA TYR A 152 -13.25 0.74 15.84
C TYR A 152 -13.96 1.72 16.80
N GLY A 153 -13.40 2.93 16.90
CA GLY A 153 -13.88 4.04 17.72
C GLY A 153 -14.37 5.26 16.93
N GLY A 154 -14.29 5.25 15.60
CA GLY A 154 -14.61 6.39 14.75
C GLY A 154 -13.44 6.90 13.91
N GLU A 155 -12.45 6.06 13.67
CA GLU A 155 -11.22 6.38 12.95
C GLU A 155 -11.52 6.81 11.51
N ARG A 156 -10.75 7.78 11.02
CA ARG A 156 -10.90 8.38 9.69
C ARG A 156 -10.47 7.43 8.57
N ILE A 157 -9.54 6.52 8.87
CA ILE A 157 -9.11 5.45 7.98
C ILE A 157 -9.04 4.15 8.76
N VAL A 158 -9.59 3.07 8.20
CA VAL A 158 -9.38 1.70 8.68
C VAL A 158 -8.55 0.96 7.63
N TYR A 159 -7.35 0.51 8.00
CA TYR A 159 -6.50 -0.30 7.12
C TYR A 159 -6.77 -1.78 7.33
N VAL A 160 -7.06 -2.48 6.24
CA VAL A 160 -7.18 -3.95 6.15
C VAL A 160 -6.12 -4.43 5.18
N THR A 161 -5.23 -5.35 5.57
CA THR A 161 -4.22 -5.89 4.65
C THR A 161 -4.58 -7.33 4.31
N SER A 162 -4.86 -7.61 3.04
CA SER A 162 -5.32 -8.92 2.58
C SER A 162 -4.69 -9.26 1.21
N PRO A 163 -3.76 -10.25 1.12
CA PRO A 163 -3.16 -11.00 2.22
C PRO A 163 -2.31 -10.17 3.18
N HIS A 164 -2.41 -10.47 4.47
CA HIS A 164 -1.79 -9.74 5.56
C HIS A 164 -0.28 -9.97 5.66
N ASN A 165 0.49 -8.91 5.87
CA ASN A 165 1.90 -8.98 6.25
C ASN A 165 2.02 -8.56 7.71
N PRO A 166 2.49 -9.44 8.63
CA PRO A 166 3.38 -10.57 8.35
C PRO A 166 2.75 -11.98 8.35
N THR A 167 1.45 -12.11 8.63
CA THR A 167 0.85 -13.41 9.03
C THR A 167 0.39 -14.27 7.85
N GLY A 168 0.13 -13.66 6.69
CA GLY A 168 -0.45 -14.30 5.52
C GLY A 168 -1.97 -14.52 5.59
N SER A 169 -2.65 -14.12 6.67
CA SER A 169 -4.11 -14.24 6.77
C SER A 169 -4.82 -13.35 5.74
N THR A 170 -6.04 -13.69 5.38
CA THR A 170 -6.87 -12.95 4.42
C THR A 170 -8.19 -12.58 5.05
N MET A 171 -8.79 -11.49 4.57
CA MET A 171 -10.16 -11.09 4.87
C MET A 171 -11.01 -11.26 3.60
N SER A 172 -12.22 -11.80 3.74
CA SER A 172 -13.14 -11.98 2.61
C SER A 172 -13.80 -10.66 2.20
N LEU A 173 -14.27 -10.57 0.95
CA LEU A 173 -15.01 -9.40 0.46
C LEU A 173 -16.23 -9.07 1.33
N ALA A 174 -17.03 -10.09 1.69
CA ALA A 174 -18.18 -9.92 2.56
C ALA A 174 -17.81 -9.35 3.95
N ALA A 175 -16.64 -9.70 4.48
CA ALA A 175 -16.15 -9.13 5.74
C ALA A 175 -15.70 -7.67 5.55
N ILE A 176 -15.04 -7.34 4.44
CA ILE A 176 -14.68 -5.96 4.09
C ILE A 176 -15.95 -5.09 3.96
N GLU A 177 -16.96 -5.58 3.25
CA GLU A 177 -18.26 -4.91 3.13
C GLU A 177 -18.92 -4.73 4.50
N THR A 178 -18.87 -5.76 5.37
CA THR A 178 -19.40 -5.67 6.73
C THR A 178 -18.70 -4.57 7.55
N VAL A 179 -17.39 -4.42 7.41
CA VAL A 179 -16.64 -3.33 8.07
C VAL A 179 -17.11 -1.99 7.53
N ALA A 180 -17.11 -1.80 6.20
CA ALA A 180 -17.50 -0.55 5.57
C ALA A 180 -18.95 -0.14 5.94
N ASP A 181 -19.89 -1.08 5.94
CA ASP A 181 -21.29 -0.84 6.35
C ASP A 181 -21.46 -0.42 7.82
N ALA A 182 -20.54 -0.84 8.69
CA ALA A 182 -20.61 -0.58 10.14
C ALA A 182 -19.80 0.66 10.56
N THR A 183 -18.86 1.11 9.73
CA THR A 183 -18.09 2.33 9.99
C THR A 183 -18.91 3.61 9.72
N ALA A 184 -18.40 4.76 10.15
CA ALA A 184 -19.07 6.04 9.93
C ALA A 184 -19.00 6.42 8.44
N PRO A 185 -19.94 7.22 7.91
CA PRO A 185 -19.87 7.73 6.53
C PRO A 185 -18.57 8.48 6.20
N GLU A 186 -17.92 9.00 7.23
CA GLU A 186 -16.65 9.70 7.15
C GLU A 186 -15.42 8.77 7.17
N THR A 187 -15.57 7.46 7.35
CA THR A 187 -14.44 6.52 7.44
C THR A 187 -14.11 5.94 6.07
N LEU A 188 -12.84 5.99 5.68
CA LEU A 188 -12.35 5.25 4.52
C LEU A 188 -11.81 3.89 4.95
N VAL A 189 -12.34 2.80 4.39
CA VAL A 189 -11.74 1.47 4.49
C VAL A 189 -10.71 1.30 3.37
N VAL A 190 -9.43 1.19 3.74
CA VAL A 190 -8.33 0.97 2.79
C VAL A 190 -7.91 -0.48 2.81
N VAL A 191 -8.10 -1.18 1.69
CA VAL A 191 -7.65 -2.55 1.50
C VAL A 191 -6.27 -2.56 0.84
N ASP A 192 -5.25 -2.97 1.59
CA ASP A 192 -3.90 -3.19 1.07
C ASP A 192 -3.76 -4.60 0.50
N GLU A 193 -3.73 -4.65 -0.84
CA GLU A 193 -3.55 -5.86 -1.63
C GLU A 193 -2.15 -5.93 -2.24
N ALA A 194 -1.10 -5.49 -1.52
CA ALA A 194 0.28 -5.60 -1.98
C ALA A 194 0.69 -7.05 -2.36
N TYR A 195 0.00 -8.05 -1.80
CA TYR A 195 0.18 -9.47 -2.08
C TYR A 195 -0.99 -10.09 -2.85
N GLY A 196 -1.90 -9.29 -3.42
CA GLY A 196 -3.13 -9.78 -4.05
C GLY A 196 -2.89 -10.74 -5.22
N GLU A 197 -1.78 -10.62 -5.96
CA GLU A 197 -1.41 -11.59 -7.01
C GLU A 197 -1.07 -13.00 -6.49
N PHE A 198 -0.81 -13.15 -5.19
CA PHE A 198 -0.56 -14.44 -4.54
C PHE A 198 -1.81 -15.01 -3.86
N ALA A 199 -2.89 -14.24 -3.80
CA ALA A 199 -4.13 -14.66 -3.16
C ALA A 199 -4.95 -15.56 -4.08
N GLU A 200 -5.66 -16.52 -3.48
CA GLU A 200 -6.72 -17.28 -4.17
C GLU A 200 -8.09 -16.58 -4.06
N THR A 201 -8.17 -15.49 -3.29
CA THR A 201 -9.38 -14.68 -3.10
C THR A 201 -9.47 -13.59 -4.15
N ASP A 202 -10.71 -13.19 -4.47
CA ASP A 202 -10.97 -12.06 -5.34
C ASP A 202 -10.47 -10.74 -4.74
N SER A 203 -10.13 -9.80 -5.61
CA SER A 203 -9.75 -8.44 -5.21
C SER A 203 -10.96 -7.66 -4.69
N ALA A 204 -10.74 -6.72 -3.77
CA ALA A 204 -11.72 -5.76 -3.31
C ALA A 204 -12.01 -4.63 -4.30
N ILE A 205 -11.26 -4.54 -5.41
CA ILE A 205 -11.43 -3.47 -6.41
C ILE A 205 -12.86 -3.34 -6.94
N PRO A 206 -13.61 -4.42 -7.24
CA PRO A 206 -15.00 -4.31 -7.67
C PRO A 206 -15.93 -3.59 -6.67
N LEU A 207 -15.58 -3.57 -5.38
CA LEU A 207 -16.36 -2.82 -4.37
C LEU A 207 -16.25 -1.31 -4.57
N VAL A 208 -15.18 -0.83 -5.20
CA VAL A 208 -14.91 0.62 -5.36
C VAL A 208 -15.89 1.29 -6.33
N ASP A 209 -16.51 0.53 -7.24
CA ASP A 209 -17.55 1.05 -8.13
C ASP A 209 -18.93 1.12 -7.46
N GLU A 210 -19.13 0.33 -6.41
CA GLU A 210 -20.40 0.24 -5.68
C GLU A 210 -20.40 1.11 -4.41
N ARG A 211 -19.23 1.64 -4.01
CA ARG A 211 -19.02 2.29 -2.73
C ARG A 211 -18.13 3.52 -2.81
N ASP A 212 -18.45 4.50 -1.97
CA ASP A 212 -17.71 5.76 -1.80
C ASP A 212 -16.79 5.76 -0.56
N ASP A 213 -16.77 4.66 0.20
CA ASP A 213 -16.05 4.49 1.47
C ASP A 213 -14.94 3.41 1.41
N VAL A 214 -14.65 2.84 0.23
CA VAL A 214 -13.60 1.82 0.03
C VAL A 214 -12.56 2.29 -0.98
N ALA A 215 -11.28 2.12 -0.63
CA ALA A 215 -10.17 2.24 -1.57
C ALA A 215 -9.27 0.99 -1.50
N VAL A 216 -8.66 0.64 -2.61
CA VAL A 216 -7.75 -0.51 -2.69
C VAL A 216 -6.39 -0.05 -3.17
N LEU A 217 -5.30 -0.52 -2.56
CA LEU A 217 -3.95 -0.24 -3.03
C LEU A 217 -3.20 -1.52 -3.43
N ARG A 218 -2.36 -1.40 -4.46
CA ARG A 218 -1.58 -2.49 -5.06
C ARG A 218 -0.19 -2.02 -5.47
N THR A 219 0.70 -2.96 -5.75
CA THR A 219 2.12 -2.68 -6.02
C THR A 219 2.71 -3.53 -7.13
N PHE A 220 3.65 -2.95 -7.89
CA PHE A 220 4.51 -3.71 -8.80
C PHE A 220 5.74 -4.31 -8.10
N SER A 221 5.91 -4.05 -6.80
CA SER A 221 7.12 -4.44 -6.07
C SER A 221 7.22 -5.94 -5.78
N LYS A 222 6.08 -6.60 -5.60
CA LYS A 222 6.01 -7.99 -5.12
C LYS A 222 5.96 -8.94 -6.31
N ALA A 223 4.80 -9.47 -6.68
CA ALA A 223 4.65 -10.48 -7.74
C ALA A 223 5.30 -10.07 -9.09
N TYR A 224 5.25 -8.79 -9.46
CA TYR A 224 5.83 -8.32 -10.74
C TYR A 224 7.36 -8.18 -10.73
N GLY A 225 8.02 -8.26 -9.57
CA GLY A 225 9.48 -8.20 -9.46
C GLY A 225 10.09 -6.83 -9.78
N LEU A 226 9.32 -5.74 -9.67
CA LEU A 226 9.74 -4.37 -10.01
C LEU A 226 9.95 -3.50 -8.76
N ALA A 227 10.37 -4.09 -7.64
CA ALA A 227 10.57 -3.39 -6.36
C ALA A 227 11.49 -2.16 -6.49
N GLY A 228 12.53 -2.25 -7.32
CA GLY A 228 13.48 -1.15 -7.54
C GLY A 228 12.92 0.03 -8.34
N LEU A 229 11.81 -0.13 -9.08
CA LEU A 229 11.20 0.96 -9.84
C LEU A 229 10.26 1.83 -9.00
N ARG A 230 9.87 1.36 -7.81
CA ARG A 230 8.96 2.08 -6.90
C ARG A 230 7.67 2.52 -7.60
N ILE A 231 6.93 1.57 -8.18
CA ILE A 231 5.63 1.84 -8.81
C ILE A 231 4.54 1.10 -8.05
N GLY A 232 3.51 1.84 -7.64
CA GLY A 232 2.28 1.34 -7.05
C GLY A 232 1.08 2.10 -7.59
N TYR A 233 -0.10 1.72 -7.14
CA TYR A 233 -1.32 2.45 -7.44
C TYR A 233 -2.38 2.19 -6.38
N SER A 234 -3.35 3.09 -6.28
CA SER A 234 -4.64 2.80 -5.65
C SER A 234 -5.77 2.94 -6.64
N VAL A 235 -6.84 2.19 -6.41
CA VAL A 235 -8.16 2.37 -7.02
C VAL A 235 -9.05 2.97 -5.94
N VAL A 236 -9.63 4.13 -6.22
CA VAL A 236 -10.40 4.94 -5.27
C VAL A 236 -11.81 5.20 -5.79
N PRO A 237 -12.75 5.67 -4.95
CA PRO A 237 -14.09 6.05 -5.40
C PRO A 237 -14.06 7.04 -6.57
N GLU A 238 -15.02 6.94 -7.49
CA GLU A 238 -15.09 7.78 -8.71
C GLU A 238 -15.04 9.28 -8.39
N GLU A 239 -15.77 9.71 -7.35
CA GLU A 239 -15.81 11.11 -6.91
C GLU A 239 -14.45 11.67 -6.45
N TRP A 240 -13.47 10.81 -6.16
CA TRP A 240 -12.16 11.23 -5.68
C TRP A 240 -11.19 11.52 -6.82
N GLY A 241 -11.57 11.27 -8.08
CA GLY A 241 -10.67 11.46 -9.23
C GLY A 241 -9.95 12.81 -9.28
N GLU A 242 -10.64 13.90 -8.89
CA GLU A 242 -10.03 15.23 -8.83
C GLU A 242 -9.04 15.43 -7.67
N ALA A 243 -9.18 14.66 -6.58
CA ALA A 243 -8.32 14.79 -5.40
C ALA A 243 -6.89 14.39 -5.73
N TYR A 244 -6.66 13.41 -6.61
CA TYR A 244 -5.32 12.97 -7.01
C TYR A 244 -4.46 14.13 -7.53
N ALA A 245 -5.03 14.98 -8.39
CA ALA A 245 -4.32 16.13 -8.95
C ALA A 245 -3.95 17.20 -7.91
N ARG A 246 -4.51 17.12 -6.69
CA ARG A 246 -4.24 18.04 -5.58
C ARG A 246 -3.24 17.49 -4.58
N VAL A 247 -3.15 16.16 -4.44
CA VAL A 247 -2.31 15.50 -3.41
C VAL A 247 -1.05 14.85 -3.98
N ASN A 248 -1.04 14.53 -5.28
CA ASN A 248 0.10 13.90 -5.91
C ASN A 248 1.31 14.84 -6.00
N THR A 249 2.48 14.24 -6.10
CA THR A 249 3.72 15.00 -6.32
C THR A 249 3.93 15.22 -7.81
N PRO A 250 4.37 16.41 -8.26
CA PRO A 250 4.60 16.65 -9.68
C PRO A 250 5.55 15.63 -10.30
N PHE A 251 5.13 15.06 -11.44
CA PHE A 251 5.90 14.07 -12.21
C PHE A 251 6.24 12.76 -11.46
N ALA A 252 5.53 12.45 -10.38
CA ALA A 252 5.69 11.22 -9.60
C ALA A 252 4.75 10.10 -10.06
#